data_AF-A0A964IBH5-F1
#
_entry.id   AF-A0A964IBH5-F1
#
_cell.length_a   1.000
_cell.length_b   1.000
_cell.length_c   1.000
_cell.angle_alpha   90.00
_cell.angle_beta   90.00
_cell.angle_gamma   90.00
#
_symmetry.space_group_name_H-M   'P 1'
#
loop_
_entity.id
_entity.type
_entity.pdbx_description
1 polymer ?
#
loop_
_entity_poly.entity_id
_entity_poly.type
_entity_poly.pdbx_seq_one_letter_code
_entity_poly.pdbx_strand_id
1 'polypeptide(L)'
;MFAALPKAAFSVLAGSSTLKSLASKYGMRSTNSFARRFIAGEQVDEAIEAAREVERQGLMVTLDLLGESVASHEEAHAATFAYIAVMEAIERAGVGRNISLKLTQLGLDIDQATCVDNLRRIVDIAAKSDFFVRIDMENSPYTDRTLDTFETLWGIGYRQAGVVIQSYLKRSTADIKRVNALGARIRLVKGAYRESAAVAFQQKAEVDAAFIEQMKLLLTEGTYPAIATHDPVMIDATTSFAKANGIANDRYEFQMLYGIRRDLQASLAGDGHPFRVYVPFGREWFPYFMRRLGERPANVGFVVGSILKDKSK
;
A
#
# COMPACT_ATOMS: atom_id res chain seq x y z
N MET A 1 -18.87 -25.97 -4.42
CA MET A 1 -19.23 -24.55 -4.27
C MET A 1 -18.71 -24.10 -2.91
N PHE A 2 -17.47 -23.60 -2.82
CA PHE A 2 -16.96 -23.07 -1.54
C PHE A 2 -17.64 -21.73 -1.29
N ALA A 3 -18.53 -21.65 -0.30
CA ALA A 3 -19.09 -20.37 0.13
C ALA A 3 -17.92 -19.45 0.52
N ALA A 4 -17.86 -18.26 -0.08
CA ALA A 4 -16.82 -17.30 0.25
C ALA A 4 -16.97 -16.88 1.72
N LEU A 5 -15.94 -17.13 2.52
CA LEU A 5 -15.92 -16.66 3.91
C LEU A 5 -16.08 -15.12 3.92
N PRO A 6 -16.92 -14.57 4.80
CA PRO A 6 -17.07 -13.12 4.92
C PRO A 6 -15.74 -12.49 5.32
N LYS A 7 -15.46 -11.25 4.88
CA LYS A 7 -14.25 -10.48 5.26
C LYS A 7 -13.95 -10.52 6.76
N ALA A 8 -15.00 -10.52 7.59
CA ALA A 8 -14.90 -10.62 9.05
C ALA A 8 -14.20 -11.90 9.52
N ALA A 9 -14.42 -13.04 8.86
CA ALA A 9 -13.75 -14.30 9.20
C ALA A 9 -12.25 -14.23 8.89
N PHE A 10 -11.85 -13.63 7.77
CA PHE A 10 -10.43 -13.47 7.44
C PHE A 10 -9.67 -12.57 8.42
N SER A 11 -10.32 -11.53 8.95
CA SER A 11 -9.73 -10.68 9.98
C SER A 11 -9.45 -11.44 11.28
N VAL A 12 -10.36 -12.33 11.68
CA VAL A 12 -10.17 -13.18 12.88
C VAL A 12 -9.06 -14.20 12.63
N LEU A 13 -9.07 -14.85 11.46
CA LEU A 13 -8.06 -15.84 11.09
C LEU A 13 -6.65 -15.25 10.98
N ALA A 14 -6.53 -13.96 10.60
CA ALA A 14 -5.26 -13.26 10.54
C ALA A 14 -4.56 -13.15 11.90
N GLY A 15 -5.30 -13.20 13.01
CA GLY A 15 -4.75 -13.17 14.38
C GLY A 15 -4.39 -14.53 14.96
N SER A 16 -4.60 -15.64 14.22
CA SER A 16 -4.32 -16.98 14.74
C SER A 16 -2.84 -17.36 14.61
N SER A 17 -2.16 -17.55 15.75
CA SER A 17 -0.76 -17.99 15.81
C SER A 17 -0.54 -19.39 15.22
N THR A 18 -1.50 -20.30 15.39
CA THR A 18 -1.45 -21.65 14.80
C THR A 18 -1.52 -21.60 13.28
N LEU A 19 -2.41 -20.78 12.72
CA LEU A 19 -2.50 -20.61 11.27
C LEU A 19 -1.28 -19.87 10.71
N LYS A 20 -0.76 -18.86 11.44
CA LYS A 20 0.50 -18.19 11.11
C LYS A 20 1.64 -19.21 11.01
N SER A 21 1.84 -20.05 12.03
CA SER A 21 2.89 -21.08 12.05
C SER A 21 2.78 -22.09 10.90
N LEU A 22 1.57 -22.60 10.63
CA LEU A 22 1.33 -23.51 9.50
C LEU A 22 1.55 -22.82 8.15
N ALA A 23 1.09 -21.58 7.99
CA ALA A 23 1.27 -20.83 6.76
C ALA A 23 2.75 -20.46 6.53
N SER A 24 3.51 -20.10 7.57
CA SER A 24 4.95 -19.87 7.47
C SER A 24 5.71 -21.13 7.03
N LYS A 25 5.28 -22.32 7.48
CA LYS A 25 5.93 -23.59 7.12
C LYS A 25 5.75 -24.00 5.64
N TYR A 26 4.65 -23.58 5.00
CA TYR A 26 4.29 -24.06 3.65
C TYR A 26 4.03 -22.96 2.61
N GLY A 27 3.76 -21.72 3.04
CA GLY A 27 3.25 -20.64 2.20
C GLY A 27 4.30 -19.87 1.43
N MET A 28 5.58 -19.94 1.84
CA MET A 28 6.71 -19.25 1.20
C MET A 28 7.89 -20.17 0.84
N ARG A 29 7.75 -21.48 1.07
CA ARG A 29 8.83 -22.49 0.96
C ARG A 29 9.35 -22.67 -0.47
N SER A 30 8.53 -22.44 -1.47
CA SER A 30 8.88 -22.57 -2.89
C SER A 30 8.42 -21.34 -3.66
N THR A 31 9.06 -21.07 -4.80
CA THR A 31 8.68 -19.97 -5.72
C THR A 31 7.24 -20.09 -6.23
N ASN A 32 6.66 -21.29 -6.21
CA ASN A 32 5.28 -21.56 -6.61
C ASN A 32 4.27 -21.53 -5.45
N SER A 33 4.72 -21.29 -4.22
CA SER A 33 3.84 -21.29 -3.05
C SER A 33 2.81 -20.17 -3.14
N PHE A 34 1.64 -20.40 -2.52
CA PHE A 34 0.47 -19.55 -2.71
C PHE A 34 0.68 -18.07 -2.30
N ALA A 35 1.57 -17.78 -1.33
CA ALA A 35 1.82 -16.42 -0.87
C ALA A 35 2.76 -15.65 -1.82
N ARG A 36 3.64 -16.34 -2.56
CA ARG A 36 4.55 -15.75 -3.57
C ARG A 36 3.83 -15.04 -4.71
N ARG A 37 2.55 -15.35 -4.91
CA ARG A 37 1.70 -14.61 -5.84
C ARG A 37 1.54 -13.14 -5.43
N PHE A 38 1.39 -12.88 -4.13
CA PHE A 38 1.00 -11.57 -3.59
C PHE A 38 2.12 -10.88 -2.81
N ILE A 39 3.18 -11.62 -2.46
CA ILE A 39 4.33 -11.17 -1.68
C ILE A 39 5.59 -11.60 -2.43
N ALA A 40 6.54 -10.68 -2.61
CA ALA A 40 7.75 -10.95 -3.39
C ALA A 40 8.65 -12.00 -2.71
N GLY A 41 8.80 -11.90 -1.40
CA GLY A 41 9.68 -12.75 -0.61
C GLY A 41 9.69 -12.35 0.85
N GLU A 42 10.53 -13.03 1.63
CA GLU A 42 10.79 -12.70 3.03
C GLU A 42 12.02 -11.80 3.18
N GLN A 43 12.86 -11.73 2.15
CA GLN A 43 14.12 -10.98 2.14
C GLN A 43 14.13 -9.87 1.08
N VAL A 44 14.96 -8.86 1.31
CA VAL A 44 15.07 -7.68 0.42
C VAL A 44 15.55 -8.05 -0.99
N ASP A 45 16.46 -9.02 -1.12
CA ASP A 45 16.97 -9.46 -2.43
C ASP A 45 15.85 -10.04 -3.31
N GLU A 46 14.90 -10.74 -2.70
CA GLU A 46 13.73 -11.28 -3.40
C GLU A 46 12.76 -10.17 -3.84
N ALA A 47 12.65 -9.12 -3.04
CA ALA A 47 11.88 -7.92 -3.39
C ALA A 47 12.53 -7.15 -4.53
N ILE A 48 13.86 -7.06 -4.55
CA ILE A 48 14.64 -6.45 -5.63
C ILE A 48 14.45 -7.24 -6.94
N GLU A 49 14.50 -8.57 -6.90
CA GLU A 49 14.24 -9.38 -8.11
C GLU A 49 12.82 -9.20 -8.64
N ALA A 50 11.82 -9.14 -7.74
CA ALA A 50 10.45 -8.83 -8.12
C ALA A 50 10.31 -7.41 -8.70
N ALA A 51 11.01 -6.42 -8.13
CA ALA A 51 11.05 -5.06 -8.64
C ALA A 51 11.63 -5.01 -10.07
N ARG A 52 12.75 -5.69 -10.32
CA ARG A 52 13.36 -5.79 -11.66
C ARG A 52 12.40 -6.39 -12.68
N GLU A 53 11.64 -7.42 -12.30
CA GLU A 53 10.64 -8.00 -13.19
C GLU A 53 9.50 -7.04 -13.50
N VAL A 54 9.01 -6.30 -12.50
CA VAL A 54 7.99 -5.26 -12.70
C VAL A 54 8.51 -4.16 -13.63
N GLU A 55 9.74 -3.70 -13.43
CA GLU A 55 10.35 -2.64 -14.25
C GLU A 55 10.65 -3.08 -15.68
N ARG A 56 11.04 -4.35 -15.88
CA ARG A 56 11.17 -4.94 -17.23
C ARG A 56 9.86 -4.91 -18.03
N GLN A 57 8.72 -4.85 -17.35
CA GLN A 57 7.39 -4.72 -17.98
C GLN A 57 7.00 -3.26 -18.23
N GLY A 58 7.89 -2.29 -17.97
CA GLY A 58 7.63 -0.86 -18.11
C GLY A 58 6.80 -0.26 -16.98
N LEU A 59 6.65 -0.98 -15.86
CA LEU A 59 5.86 -0.55 -14.71
C LEU A 59 6.79 0.03 -13.63
N MET A 60 6.31 1.03 -12.91
CA MET A 60 7.00 1.55 -11.72
C MET A 60 6.76 0.63 -10.51
N VAL A 61 7.62 0.72 -9.50
CA VAL A 61 7.49 -0.07 -8.26
C VAL A 61 7.39 0.82 -7.02
N THR A 62 6.76 0.33 -5.98
CA THR A 62 6.95 0.77 -4.58
C THR A 62 7.13 -0.47 -3.71
N LEU A 63 8.19 -0.50 -2.90
CA LEU A 63 8.47 -1.62 -2.00
C LEU A 63 7.89 -1.36 -0.61
N ASP A 64 7.27 -2.36 -0.02
CA ASP A 64 6.67 -2.31 1.32
C ASP A 64 7.28 -3.40 2.20
N LEU A 65 8.02 -2.97 3.21
CA LEU A 65 8.54 -3.87 4.24
C LEU A 65 7.42 -4.20 5.23
N LEU A 66 6.94 -5.44 5.15
CA LEU A 66 5.91 -5.96 6.02
C LEU A 66 6.45 -6.12 7.44
N GLY A 67 5.83 -5.38 8.35
CA GLY A 67 6.09 -5.41 9.79
C GLY A 67 4.79 -5.21 10.57
N GLU A 68 4.81 -5.64 11.83
CA GLU A 68 3.74 -5.41 12.81
C GLU A 68 3.99 -4.09 13.56
N SER A 69 2.95 -3.57 14.23
CA SER A 69 3.09 -2.42 15.13
C SER A 69 4.09 -2.72 16.24
N VAL A 70 4.93 -1.75 16.59
CA VAL A 70 5.96 -1.91 17.64
C VAL A 70 5.47 -1.42 19.00
N ALA A 71 5.97 -2.02 20.08
CA ALA A 71 5.58 -1.73 21.46
C ALA A 71 6.71 -1.12 22.31
N SER A 72 7.94 -1.05 21.78
CA SER A 72 9.07 -0.44 22.48
C SER A 72 9.91 0.48 21.58
N HIS A 73 10.63 1.43 22.20
CA HIS A 73 11.53 2.34 21.47
C HIS A 73 12.62 1.56 20.73
N GLU A 74 13.09 0.47 21.32
CA GLU A 74 14.08 -0.43 20.72
C GLU A 74 13.54 -1.07 19.43
N GLU A 75 12.32 -1.60 19.46
CA GLU A 75 11.66 -2.16 18.28
C GLU A 75 11.41 -1.09 17.20
N ALA A 76 10.99 0.12 17.58
CA ALA A 76 10.81 1.24 16.65
C ALA A 76 12.12 1.65 15.98
N HIS A 77 13.22 1.70 16.74
CA HIS A 77 14.55 1.95 16.19
C HIS A 77 14.99 0.81 15.26
N ALA A 78 14.80 -0.45 15.66
CA ALA A 78 15.15 -1.60 14.83
C ALA A 78 14.38 -1.60 13.50
N ALA A 79 13.08 -1.30 13.52
CA ALA A 79 12.27 -1.15 12.32
C ALA A 79 12.77 0.00 11.43
N THR A 80 13.13 1.14 12.04
CA THR A 80 13.70 2.30 11.32
C THR A 80 15.01 1.91 10.61
N PHE A 81 15.93 1.25 11.30
CA PHE A 81 17.18 0.78 10.69
C PHE A 81 16.96 -0.29 9.63
N ALA A 82 15.93 -1.12 9.76
CA ALA A 82 15.54 -2.07 8.72
C ALA A 82 15.09 -1.36 7.43
N TYR A 83 14.28 -0.28 7.53
CA TYR A 83 13.92 0.55 6.38
C TYR A 83 15.15 1.18 5.72
N ILE A 84 16.08 1.71 6.53
CA ILE A 84 17.33 2.30 6.04
C ILE A 84 18.15 1.26 5.26
N ALA A 85 18.37 0.08 5.84
CA ALA A 85 19.11 -1.00 5.18
C ALA A 85 18.45 -1.46 3.87
N VAL A 86 17.11 -1.49 3.84
CA VAL A 86 16.34 -1.78 2.61
C VAL A 86 16.56 -0.69 1.57
N MET A 87 16.49 0.59 1.93
CA MET A 87 16.72 1.70 1.01
C MET A 87 18.13 1.66 0.41
N GLU A 88 19.15 1.39 1.22
CA GLU A 88 20.52 1.21 0.72
C GLU A 88 20.64 0.02 -0.24
N ALA A 89 19.95 -1.09 0.03
CA ALA A 89 19.94 -2.25 -0.87
C ALA A 89 19.25 -1.92 -2.20
N ILE A 90 18.12 -1.22 -2.17
CA ILE A 90 17.41 -0.72 -3.36
C ILE A 90 18.31 0.20 -4.18
N GLU A 91 18.99 1.14 -3.52
CA GLU A 91 19.91 2.08 -4.16
C GLU A 91 21.06 1.35 -4.87
N ARG A 92 21.71 0.40 -4.18
CA ARG A 92 22.78 -0.43 -4.78
C ARG A 92 22.28 -1.28 -5.94
N ALA A 93 21.05 -1.77 -5.87
CA ALA A 93 20.47 -2.63 -6.90
C ALA A 93 20.00 -1.86 -8.15
N GLY A 94 19.83 -0.54 -8.04
CA GLY A 94 19.42 0.33 -9.13
C GLY A 94 17.94 0.19 -9.54
N VAL A 95 17.09 -0.30 -8.65
CA VAL A 95 15.63 -0.41 -8.90
C VAL A 95 14.89 0.82 -8.35
N GLY A 96 13.61 0.94 -8.69
CA GLY A 96 12.75 2.08 -8.36
C GLY A 96 12.79 2.49 -6.89
N ARG A 97 13.14 3.76 -6.66
CA ARG A 97 13.38 4.37 -5.35
C ARG A 97 12.09 4.89 -4.72
N ASN A 98 11.17 3.98 -4.44
CA ASN A 98 9.92 4.32 -3.79
C ASN A 98 9.58 3.26 -2.75
N ILE A 99 9.29 3.70 -1.52
CA ILE A 99 8.91 2.81 -0.43
C ILE A 99 7.57 3.22 0.18
N SER A 100 6.84 2.27 0.73
CA SER A 100 5.69 2.53 1.60
C SER A 100 6.00 2.06 3.02
N LEU A 101 5.56 2.81 4.03
CA LEU A 101 5.76 2.48 5.45
C LEU A 101 4.54 2.83 6.28
N LYS A 102 4.46 2.28 7.49
CA LYS A 102 3.40 2.54 8.48
C LYS A 102 3.99 3.15 9.73
N LEU A 103 3.37 4.18 10.27
CA LEU A 103 3.93 4.94 11.40
C LEU A 103 3.89 4.15 12.71
N THR A 104 2.96 3.22 12.86
CA THR A 104 2.96 2.28 14.00
C THR A 104 4.19 1.39 14.04
N GLN A 105 4.89 1.15 12.93
CA GLN A 105 6.19 0.48 12.93
C GLN A 105 7.33 1.40 13.42
N LEU A 106 7.14 2.72 13.32
CA LEU A 106 8.14 3.72 13.71
C LEU A 106 7.91 4.25 15.13
N GLY A 107 7.01 3.64 15.89
CA GLY A 107 6.74 3.98 17.28
C GLY A 107 5.60 4.97 17.48
N LEU A 108 4.68 5.14 16.51
CA LEU A 108 3.54 6.02 16.70
C LEU A 108 2.74 5.68 17.96
N ASP A 109 2.53 4.41 18.30
CA ASP A 109 1.80 4.02 19.53
C ASP A 109 2.57 4.23 20.83
N ILE A 110 3.86 4.50 20.75
CA ILE A 110 4.71 4.73 21.92
C ILE A 110 4.71 6.21 22.24
N ASP A 111 5.21 7.02 21.32
CA ASP A 111 5.18 8.46 21.41
C ASP A 111 5.40 9.11 20.03
N GLN A 112 4.72 10.24 19.80
CA GLN A 112 4.74 10.90 18.48
C GLN A 112 6.11 11.53 18.16
N ALA A 113 6.87 11.96 19.18
CA ALA A 113 8.17 12.59 18.96
C ALA A 113 9.20 11.59 18.43
N THR A 114 9.29 10.40 19.03
CA THR A 114 10.10 9.28 18.54
C THR A 114 9.67 8.87 17.14
N CYS A 115 8.37 8.82 16.86
CA CYS A 115 7.88 8.52 15.51
C CYS A 115 8.36 9.55 14.47
N VAL A 116 8.27 10.85 14.80
CA VAL A 116 8.79 11.94 13.95
C VAL A 116 10.30 11.80 13.75
N ASP A 117 11.07 11.57 14.81
CA ASP A 117 12.52 11.41 14.72
C ASP A 117 12.94 10.20 13.88
N ASN A 118 12.25 9.08 14.04
CA ASN A 118 12.48 7.87 13.24
C ASN A 118 12.14 8.09 11.77
N LEU A 119 10.99 8.69 11.49
CA LEU A 119 10.60 9.02 10.12
C LEU A 119 11.55 10.04 9.49
N ARG A 120 12.03 11.03 10.26
CA ARG A 120 13.04 11.99 9.81
C ARG A 120 14.32 11.29 9.35
N ARG A 121 14.82 10.30 10.10
CA ARG A 121 16.01 9.51 9.71
C ARG A 121 15.83 8.81 8.36
N ILE A 122 14.63 8.28 8.09
CA ILE A 122 14.31 7.64 6.81
C ILE A 122 14.24 8.68 5.68
N VAL A 123 13.52 9.79 5.91
CA VAL A 123 13.32 10.82 4.89
C VAL A 123 14.60 11.61 4.60
N ASP A 124 15.54 11.69 5.57
CA ASP A 124 16.89 12.23 5.37
C ASP A 124 17.66 11.45 4.29
N ILE A 125 17.55 10.13 4.28
CA ILE A 125 18.13 9.29 3.22
C ILE A 125 17.36 9.51 1.92
N ALA A 126 16.03 9.61 2.00
CA ALA A 126 15.22 9.80 0.81
C ALA A 126 15.54 11.09 0.06
N ALA A 127 15.79 12.17 0.79
CA ALA A 127 16.21 13.45 0.22
C ALA A 127 17.59 13.39 -0.48
N LYS A 128 18.50 12.55 0.01
CA LYS A 128 19.87 12.41 -0.54
C LYS A 128 19.94 11.46 -1.73
N SER A 129 19.11 10.42 -1.72
CA SER A 129 19.16 9.32 -2.70
C SER A 129 17.96 9.31 -3.65
N ASP A 130 17.23 10.42 -3.78
CA ASP A 130 16.05 10.54 -4.66
C ASP A 130 15.00 9.43 -4.45
N PHE A 131 14.74 9.08 -3.18
CA PHE A 131 13.61 8.22 -2.86
C PHE A 131 12.34 9.04 -2.67
N PHE A 132 11.22 8.40 -2.91
CA PHE A 132 9.92 8.84 -2.42
C PHE A 132 9.39 7.90 -1.34
N VAL A 133 8.98 8.45 -0.20
CA VAL A 133 8.42 7.71 0.94
C VAL A 133 6.91 7.94 1.01
N ARG A 134 6.13 6.88 0.85
CA ARG A 134 4.68 6.93 1.09
C ARG A 134 4.38 6.51 2.52
N ILE A 135 3.71 7.38 3.27
CA ILE A 135 3.16 7.07 4.58
C ILE A 135 1.78 6.46 4.37
N ASP A 136 1.67 5.14 4.60
CA ASP A 136 0.41 4.42 4.52
C ASP A 136 -0.53 4.84 5.64
N MET A 137 -1.82 4.94 5.31
CA MET A 137 -2.86 5.28 6.26
C MET A 137 -3.41 4.02 6.91
N GLU A 138 -3.34 3.98 8.24
CA GLU A 138 -3.83 2.89 9.06
C GLU A 138 -5.33 3.08 9.39
N ASN A 139 -5.87 2.42 10.42
CA ASN A 139 -7.27 2.60 10.83
C ASN A 139 -7.54 4.01 11.39
N SER A 140 -8.82 4.38 11.47
CA SER A 140 -9.27 5.75 11.78
C SER A 140 -8.69 6.40 13.05
N PRO A 141 -8.38 5.68 14.16
CA PRO A 141 -7.72 6.30 15.32
C PRO A 141 -6.33 6.88 15.04
N TYR A 142 -5.68 6.43 13.97
CA TYR A 142 -4.35 6.91 13.57
C TYR A 142 -4.39 8.07 12.59
N THR A 143 -5.55 8.42 12.01
CA THR A 143 -5.60 9.35 10.89
C THR A 143 -5.05 10.73 11.24
N ASP A 144 -5.52 11.34 12.33
CA ASP A 144 -5.01 12.67 12.76
C ASP A 144 -3.52 12.61 13.08
N ARG A 145 -3.11 11.63 13.89
CA ARG A 145 -1.71 11.46 14.29
C ARG A 145 -0.78 11.24 13.10
N THR A 146 -1.26 10.58 12.05
CA THR A 146 -0.53 10.35 10.80
C THR A 146 -0.36 11.65 10.00
N LEU A 147 -1.45 12.40 9.84
CA LEU A 147 -1.42 13.68 9.12
C LEU A 147 -0.57 14.71 9.87
N ASP A 148 -0.69 14.79 11.19
CA ASP A 148 0.08 15.71 12.03
C ASP A 148 1.59 15.37 12.02
N THR A 149 1.93 14.07 12.04
CA THR A 149 3.33 13.61 11.89
C THR A 149 3.89 13.96 10.51
N PHE A 150 3.11 13.74 9.45
CA PHE A 150 3.48 14.13 8.09
C PHE A 150 3.69 15.64 7.96
N GLU A 151 2.76 16.45 8.48
CA GLU A 151 2.81 17.91 8.41
C GLU A 151 3.97 18.49 9.21
N THR A 152 4.32 17.87 10.34
CA THR A 152 5.52 18.23 11.09
C THR A 152 6.77 18.09 10.22
N LEU A 153 6.92 16.97 9.50
CA LEU A 153 8.05 16.78 8.57
C LEU A 153 7.98 17.69 7.35
N TRP A 154 6.78 17.98 6.86
CA TRP A 154 6.59 18.91 5.76
C TRP A 154 6.99 20.34 6.17
N GLY A 155 6.63 20.76 7.39
CA GLY A 155 6.94 22.07 7.96
C GLY A 155 8.43 22.33 8.14
N ILE A 156 9.22 21.30 8.44
CA ILE A 156 10.68 21.39 8.55
C ILE A 156 11.42 21.33 7.20
N GLY A 157 10.70 21.13 6.08
CA GLY A 157 11.25 21.30 4.73
C GLY A 157 11.38 20.04 3.87
N TYR A 158 11.04 18.85 4.37
CA TYR A 158 11.08 17.64 3.55
C TYR A 158 9.98 17.61 2.49
N ARG A 159 10.29 17.16 1.26
CA ARG A 159 9.33 17.09 0.13
C ARG A 159 9.27 15.71 -0.53
N GLN A 160 10.04 14.76 -0.02
CA GLN A 160 10.21 13.40 -0.56
C GLN A 160 9.22 12.42 0.09
N ALA A 161 8.11 12.94 0.61
CA ALA A 161 7.10 12.18 1.29
C ALA A 161 5.69 12.52 0.79
N GLY A 162 4.75 11.61 1.01
CA GLY A 162 3.34 11.87 0.84
C GLY A 162 2.49 10.88 1.63
N VAL A 163 1.19 11.10 1.67
CA VAL A 163 0.25 10.34 2.52
C VAL A 163 -0.74 9.53 1.70
N VAL A 164 -1.39 8.57 2.35
CA VAL A 164 -2.56 7.86 1.82
C VAL A 164 -3.83 8.48 2.42
N ILE A 165 -4.90 8.59 1.63
CA ILE A 165 -6.24 8.94 2.12
C ILE A 165 -7.24 7.86 1.69
N GLN A 166 -8.17 7.50 2.60
CA GLN A 166 -9.11 6.40 2.42
C GLN A 166 -10.52 6.93 2.14
N SER A 167 -11.07 6.65 0.96
CA SER A 167 -12.30 7.30 0.49
C SER A 167 -13.55 6.96 1.29
N TYR A 168 -13.57 5.82 1.97
CA TYR A 168 -14.69 5.40 2.80
C TYR A 168 -14.85 6.20 4.10
N LEU A 169 -13.89 7.03 4.52
CA LEU A 169 -14.04 7.83 5.74
C LEU A 169 -14.76 9.14 5.41
N LYS A 170 -15.71 9.52 6.26
CA LYS A 170 -16.50 10.74 6.08
C LYS A 170 -15.65 12.03 6.13
N ARG A 171 -14.48 11.97 6.77
CA ARG A 171 -13.51 13.09 6.90
C ARG A 171 -12.65 13.32 5.66
N SER A 172 -12.51 12.32 4.78
CA SER A 172 -11.43 12.28 3.77
C SER A 172 -11.43 13.42 2.76
N THR A 173 -12.59 13.95 2.38
CA THR A 173 -12.64 15.11 1.46
C THR A 173 -12.01 16.35 2.10
N ALA A 174 -12.17 16.56 3.41
CA ALA A 174 -11.52 17.66 4.12
C ALA A 174 -10.01 17.44 4.24
N ASP A 175 -9.58 16.21 4.57
CA ASP A 175 -8.16 15.88 4.66
C ASP A 175 -7.44 16.00 3.30
N ILE A 176 -8.11 15.65 2.18
CA ILE A 176 -7.55 15.87 0.84
C ILE A 176 -7.32 17.35 0.57
N LYS A 177 -8.29 18.22 0.91
CA LYS A 177 -8.12 19.67 0.74
C LYS A 177 -6.98 20.21 1.60
N ARG A 178 -6.88 19.74 2.86
CA ARG A 178 -5.79 20.07 3.79
C ARG A 178 -4.43 19.71 3.19
N VAL A 179 -4.26 18.49 2.69
CA VAL A 179 -2.98 18.01 2.13
C VAL A 179 -2.68 18.62 0.74
N ASN A 180 -3.68 18.85 -0.10
CA ASN A 180 -3.51 19.54 -1.38
C ASN A 180 -3.02 20.99 -1.18
N ALA A 181 -3.51 21.69 -0.16
CA ALA A 181 -3.06 23.04 0.17
C ALA A 181 -1.56 23.11 0.50
N LEU A 182 -0.96 22.00 0.95
CA LEU A 182 0.47 21.88 1.20
C LEU A 182 1.29 21.59 -0.07
N GLY A 183 0.65 21.24 -1.19
CA GLY A 183 1.30 20.77 -2.42
C GLY A 183 1.86 19.35 -2.29
N ALA A 184 1.34 18.55 -1.37
CA ALA A 184 1.82 17.20 -1.11
C ALA A 184 1.13 16.15 -2.00
N ARG A 185 1.84 15.06 -2.30
CA ARG A 185 1.28 13.96 -3.10
C ARG A 185 0.35 13.11 -2.26
N ILE A 186 -0.79 12.71 -2.81
CA ILE A 186 -1.78 11.84 -2.14
C ILE A 186 -1.94 10.53 -2.93
N ARG A 187 -1.96 9.39 -2.22
CA ARG A 187 -2.47 8.11 -2.74
C ARG A 187 -3.91 7.95 -2.25
N LEU A 188 -4.86 7.85 -3.17
CA LEU A 188 -6.27 7.58 -2.85
C LEU A 188 -6.54 6.08 -2.89
N VAL A 189 -7.09 5.54 -1.81
CA VAL A 189 -7.56 4.15 -1.70
C VAL A 189 -9.02 4.13 -1.23
N LYS A 190 -9.74 3.00 -1.35
CA LYS A 190 -11.08 2.90 -0.73
C LYS A 190 -11.02 2.84 0.80
N GLY A 191 -10.07 2.07 1.34
CA GLY A 191 -9.98 1.74 2.77
C GLY A 191 -9.89 0.21 2.96
N ALA A 192 -9.05 -0.22 3.89
CA ALA A 192 -8.74 -1.64 4.11
C ALA A 192 -9.17 -2.15 5.50
N TYR A 193 -9.50 -1.24 6.42
CA TYR A 193 -9.82 -1.56 7.81
C TYR A 193 -11.32 -1.66 8.02
N ARG A 194 -11.72 -2.38 9.07
CA ARG A 194 -13.11 -2.42 9.52
C ARG A 194 -13.36 -1.22 10.42
N GLU A 195 -14.20 -0.31 9.97
CA GLU A 195 -14.52 0.93 10.67
C GLU A 195 -16.00 0.98 11.06
N SER A 196 -16.31 1.73 12.11
CA SER A 196 -17.70 1.92 12.53
C SER A 196 -18.47 2.81 11.54
N ALA A 197 -19.79 2.64 11.49
CA ALA A 197 -20.67 3.49 10.69
C ALA A 197 -20.66 4.97 11.12
N ALA A 198 -20.17 5.27 12.33
CA ALA A 198 -20.00 6.63 12.80
C ALA A 198 -18.96 7.38 11.94
N VAL A 199 -17.84 6.72 11.62
CA VAL A 199 -16.69 7.34 10.93
C VAL A 199 -16.59 7.00 9.44
N ALA A 200 -17.18 5.87 9.00
CA ALA A 200 -17.03 5.37 7.64
C ALA A 200 -18.35 5.02 6.96
N PHE A 201 -18.43 5.28 5.65
CA PHE A 201 -19.49 4.78 4.78
C PHE A 201 -19.47 3.24 4.76
N GLN A 202 -20.65 2.64 4.90
CA GLN A 202 -20.79 1.18 5.00
C GLN A 202 -21.24 0.56 3.67
N GLN A 203 -22.03 1.28 2.88
CA GLN A 203 -22.53 0.77 1.62
C GLN A 203 -21.49 0.98 0.52
N LYS A 204 -21.29 -0.05 -0.32
CA LYS A 204 -20.35 0.01 -1.44
C LYS A 204 -20.63 1.21 -2.35
N ALA A 205 -21.90 1.50 -2.63
CA ALA A 205 -22.28 2.62 -3.49
C ALA A 205 -21.84 3.98 -2.92
N GLU A 206 -21.94 4.19 -1.60
CA GLU A 206 -21.47 5.41 -0.94
C GLU A 206 -19.95 5.52 -0.98
N VAL A 207 -19.22 4.41 -0.76
CA VAL A 207 -17.76 4.38 -0.84
C VAL A 207 -17.27 4.67 -2.27
N ASP A 208 -17.93 4.10 -3.27
CA ASP A 208 -17.61 4.32 -4.69
C ASP A 208 -17.89 5.76 -5.11
N ALA A 209 -19.03 6.33 -4.67
CA ALA A 209 -19.37 7.73 -4.93
C ALA A 209 -18.34 8.68 -4.31
N ALA A 210 -17.97 8.45 -3.03
CA ALA A 210 -16.94 9.22 -2.35
C ALA A 210 -15.57 9.09 -3.04
N PHE A 211 -15.21 7.90 -3.50
CA PHE A 211 -13.97 7.68 -4.26
C PHE A 211 -13.97 8.51 -5.55
N ILE A 212 -15.06 8.50 -6.32
CA ILE A 212 -15.16 9.28 -7.57
C ILE A 212 -15.07 10.78 -7.28
N GLU A 213 -15.78 11.29 -6.28
CA GLU A 213 -15.73 12.71 -5.89
C GLU A 213 -14.31 13.14 -5.54
N GLN A 214 -13.64 12.37 -4.68
CA GLN A 214 -12.29 12.65 -4.21
C GLN A 214 -11.24 12.47 -5.30
N MET A 215 -11.41 11.49 -6.20
CA MET A 215 -10.56 11.30 -7.37
C MET A 215 -10.64 12.52 -8.29
N LYS A 216 -11.84 13.04 -8.55
CA LYS A 216 -12.01 14.25 -9.38
C LYS A 216 -11.29 15.44 -8.77
N LEU A 217 -11.48 15.67 -7.46
CA LEU A 217 -10.79 16.72 -6.72
C LEU A 217 -9.26 16.60 -6.82
N LEU A 218 -8.73 15.39 -6.68
CA LEU A 218 -7.29 15.13 -6.79
C LEU A 218 -6.77 15.33 -8.21
N LEU A 219 -7.51 14.94 -9.24
CA LEU A 219 -7.10 15.14 -10.62
C LEU A 219 -7.08 16.62 -11.02
N THR A 220 -8.00 17.43 -10.49
CA THR A 220 -8.07 18.86 -10.82
C THR A 220 -7.13 19.72 -9.99
N GLU A 221 -6.98 19.42 -8.70
CA GLU A 221 -6.30 20.30 -7.73
C GLU A 221 -5.09 19.65 -7.06
N GLY A 222 -4.93 18.33 -7.19
CA GLY A 222 -3.89 17.58 -6.48
C GLY A 222 -2.52 17.67 -7.12
N THR A 223 -1.50 17.36 -6.31
CA THR A 223 -0.12 17.24 -6.76
C THR A 223 0.20 15.78 -7.07
N TYR A 224 0.23 15.42 -8.36
CA TYR A 224 0.56 14.07 -8.85
C TYR A 224 -0.11 12.94 -8.03
N PRO A 225 -1.45 12.84 -8.06
CA PRO A 225 -2.16 11.87 -7.25
C PRO A 225 -1.93 10.44 -7.75
N ALA A 226 -1.93 9.51 -6.81
CA ALA A 226 -1.89 8.07 -7.08
C ALA A 226 -3.28 7.47 -6.86
N ILE A 227 -3.92 7.02 -7.93
CA ILE A 227 -5.25 6.38 -7.89
C ILE A 227 -5.05 4.88 -7.68
N ALA A 228 -5.12 4.44 -6.41
CA ALA A 228 -4.81 3.07 -6.02
C ALA A 228 -6.08 2.21 -5.90
N THR A 229 -6.41 1.50 -6.98
CA THR A 229 -7.63 0.69 -7.07
C THR A 229 -7.48 -0.45 -8.08
N HIS A 230 -8.17 -1.58 -7.83
CA HIS A 230 -8.31 -2.70 -8.78
C HIS A 230 -9.72 -2.81 -9.37
N ASP A 231 -10.55 -1.79 -9.13
CA ASP A 231 -11.95 -1.75 -9.54
C ASP A 231 -12.07 -1.10 -10.93
N PRO A 232 -12.46 -1.86 -11.97
CA PRO A 232 -12.63 -1.33 -13.33
C PRO A 232 -13.53 -0.11 -13.40
N VAL A 233 -14.60 -0.07 -12.59
CA VAL A 233 -15.53 1.07 -12.61
C VAL A 233 -14.86 2.36 -12.16
N MET A 234 -13.96 2.27 -11.16
CA MET A 234 -13.20 3.44 -10.69
C MET A 234 -12.12 3.85 -11.69
N ILE A 235 -11.50 2.88 -12.37
CA ILE A 235 -10.51 3.12 -13.42
C ILE A 235 -11.18 3.85 -14.59
N ASP A 236 -12.29 3.33 -15.08
CA ASP A 236 -13.05 3.92 -16.19
C ASP A 236 -13.56 5.33 -15.83
N ALA A 237 -14.02 5.53 -14.59
CA ALA A 237 -14.41 6.86 -14.11
C ALA A 237 -13.21 7.83 -14.10
N THR A 238 -12.02 7.36 -13.73
CA THR A 238 -10.79 8.17 -13.69
C THR A 238 -10.35 8.55 -15.11
N THR A 239 -10.23 7.58 -16.01
CA THR A 239 -9.78 7.83 -17.40
C THR A 239 -10.79 8.68 -18.17
N SER A 240 -12.09 8.44 -17.98
CA SER A 240 -13.15 9.24 -18.62
C SER A 240 -13.14 10.69 -18.14
N PHE A 241 -12.99 10.91 -16.82
CA PHE A 241 -12.91 12.25 -16.27
C PHE A 241 -11.64 12.98 -16.72
N ALA A 242 -10.48 12.31 -16.69
CA ALA A 242 -9.22 12.89 -17.16
C ALA A 242 -9.32 13.33 -18.63
N LYS A 243 -9.82 12.45 -19.49
CA LYS A 243 -10.04 12.75 -20.92
C LYS A 243 -11.00 13.93 -21.13
N ALA A 244 -12.12 13.95 -20.41
CA ALA A 244 -13.12 15.02 -20.54
C ALA A 244 -12.60 16.39 -20.09
N ASN A 245 -11.61 16.43 -19.20
CA ASN A 245 -11.03 17.67 -18.67
C ASN A 245 -9.64 17.99 -19.24
N GLY A 246 -9.20 17.25 -20.27
CA GLY A 246 -7.88 17.48 -20.90
C GLY A 246 -6.69 17.25 -19.96
N ILE A 247 -6.84 16.37 -18.96
CA ILE A 247 -5.79 16.05 -18.00
C ILE A 247 -4.89 14.98 -18.62
N ALA A 248 -3.62 15.32 -18.84
CA ALA A 248 -2.65 14.40 -19.41
C ALA A 248 -2.38 13.19 -18.50
N ASN A 249 -2.09 12.03 -19.11
CA ASN A 249 -1.86 10.78 -18.39
C ASN A 249 -0.70 10.88 -17.39
N ASP A 250 0.33 11.69 -17.69
CA ASP A 250 1.50 11.90 -16.84
C ASP A 250 1.25 12.82 -15.63
N ARG A 251 0.02 13.29 -15.44
CA ARG A 251 -0.36 14.12 -14.28
C ARG A 251 -0.78 13.32 -13.06
N TYR A 252 -1.00 12.01 -13.22
CA TYR A 252 -1.39 11.09 -12.15
C TYR A 252 -0.82 9.69 -12.44
N GLU A 253 -0.91 8.79 -11.48
CA GLU A 253 -0.56 7.39 -11.71
C GLU A 253 -1.65 6.46 -11.19
N PHE A 254 -1.82 5.31 -11.83
CA PHE A 254 -2.57 4.21 -11.25
C PHE A 254 -1.66 3.37 -10.37
N GLN A 255 -2.21 2.82 -9.28
CA GLN A 255 -1.48 1.84 -8.49
C GLN A 255 -2.30 0.58 -8.22
N MET A 256 -1.62 -0.56 -8.29
CA MET A 256 -2.19 -1.84 -7.90
C MET A 256 -1.19 -2.68 -7.13
N LEU A 257 -1.72 -3.55 -6.28
CA LEU A 257 -0.93 -4.55 -5.59
C LEU A 257 -0.33 -5.60 -6.52
N TYR A 258 0.86 -6.05 -6.14
CA TYR A 258 1.56 -7.16 -6.75
C TYR A 258 0.70 -8.43 -6.82
N GLY A 259 0.68 -9.06 -8.01
CA GLY A 259 -0.07 -10.30 -8.24
C GLY A 259 -1.57 -10.16 -8.48
N ILE A 260 -2.12 -8.94 -8.42
CA ILE A 260 -3.56 -8.68 -8.54
C ILE A 260 -3.86 -7.90 -9.82
N ARG A 261 -4.75 -8.45 -10.66
CA ARG A 261 -5.19 -7.86 -11.93
C ARG A 261 -4.05 -7.48 -12.88
N ARG A 262 -3.06 -8.38 -13.05
CA ARG A 262 -1.92 -8.18 -13.98
C ARG A 262 -2.38 -7.82 -15.40
N ASP A 263 -3.55 -8.32 -15.81
CA ASP A 263 -4.25 -7.93 -17.03
C ASP A 263 -4.48 -6.42 -17.12
N LEU A 264 -5.03 -5.79 -16.06
CA LEU A 264 -5.25 -4.35 -16.05
C LEU A 264 -3.96 -3.55 -15.90
N GLN A 265 -2.98 -4.08 -15.17
CA GLN A 265 -1.68 -3.42 -15.03
C GLN A 265 -1.04 -3.24 -16.42
N ALA A 266 -0.98 -4.32 -17.20
CA ALA A 266 -0.45 -4.32 -18.55
C ALA A 266 -1.31 -3.46 -19.51
N SER A 267 -2.65 -3.56 -19.43
CA SER A 267 -3.55 -2.76 -20.27
C SER A 267 -3.36 -1.26 -20.05
N LEU A 268 -3.43 -0.79 -18.80
CA LEU A 268 -3.33 0.63 -18.48
C LEU A 268 -1.95 1.21 -18.82
N ALA A 269 -0.89 0.45 -18.58
CA ALA A 269 0.45 0.85 -18.99
C ALA A 269 0.58 0.91 -20.52
N GLY A 270 0.00 -0.06 -21.24
CA GLY A 270 -0.07 -0.07 -22.70
C GLY A 270 -0.85 1.11 -23.29
N ASP A 271 -1.87 1.59 -22.56
CA ASP A 271 -2.63 2.80 -22.88
C ASP A 271 -1.89 4.10 -22.50
N GLY A 272 -0.64 4.00 -22.05
CA GLY A 272 0.24 5.14 -21.75
C GLY A 272 -0.01 5.79 -20.40
N HIS A 273 -0.69 5.13 -19.45
CA HIS A 273 -0.81 5.63 -18.09
C HIS A 273 0.42 5.25 -17.25
N PRO A 274 1.00 6.18 -16.47
CA PRO A 274 1.96 5.84 -15.43
C PRO A 274 1.32 4.85 -14.46
N PHE A 275 2.00 3.71 -14.26
CA PHE A 275 1.46 2.61 -13.48
C PHE A 275 2.48 2.12 -12.47
N ARG A 276 2.09 2.05 -11.20
CA ARG A 276 2.95 1.58 -10.10
C ARG A 276 2.42 0.32 -9.46
N VAL A 277 3.28 -0.68 -9.30
CA VAL A 277 2.98 -1.90 -8.56
C VAL A 277 3.48 -1.78 -7.13
N TYR A 278 2.59 -2.03 -6.17
CA TYR A 278 2.92 -2.12 -4.75
C TYR A 278 3.37 -3.54 -4.43
N VAL A 279 4.65 -3.70 -4.09
CA VAL A 279 5.33 -4.98 -3.93
C VAL A 279 5.68 -5.19 -2.45
N PRO A 280 4.88 -5.98 -1.72
CA PRO A 280 5.11 -6.24 -0.32
C PRO A 280 6.11 -7.40 -0.16
N PHE A 281 6.97 -7.31 0.85
CA PHE A 281 7.95 -8.33 1.21
C PHE A 281 8.27 -8.29 2.70
N GLY A 282 8.89 -9.34 3.23
CA GLY A 282 9.29 -9.41 4.64
C GLY A 282 8.64 -10.59 5.36
N ARG A 283 9.13 -10.87 6.57
CA ARG A 283 8.75 -12.05 7.36
C ARG A 283 7.34 -11.95 7.94
N GLU A 284 6.84 -10.75 8.20
CA GLU A 284 5.50 -10.53 8.77
C GLU A 284 4.39 -10.51 7.72
N TRP A 285 4.47 -11.43 6.75
CA TRP A 285 3.61 -11.40 5.56
C TRP A 285 2.21 -11.98 5.78
N PHE A 286 2.03 -12.82 6.81
CA PHE A 286 0.80 -13.58 7.01
C PHE A 286 -0.45 -12.70 7.24
N PRO A 287 -0.44 -11.67 8.11
CA PRO A 287 -1.60 -10.79 8.28
C PRO A 287 -1.96 -10.04 6.98
N TYR A 288 -0.95 -9.60 6.22
CA TYR A 288 -1.16 -8.97 4.92
C TYR A 288 -1.82 -9.93 3.93
N PHE A 289 -1.29 -11.15 3.82
CA PHE A 289 -1.82 -12.19 2.95
C PHE A 289 -3.28 -12.52 3.24
N MET A 290 -3.63 -12.69 4.53
CA MET A 290 -5.00 -12.99 4.94
C MET A 290 -5.99 -11.89 4.55
N ARG A 291 -5.58 -10.61 4.64
CA ARG A 291 -6.39 -9.50 4.12
C ARG A 291 -6.61 -9.61 2.61
N ARG A 292 -5.58 -9.96 1.83
CA ARG A 292 -5.73 -10.15 0.37
C ARG A 292 -6.70 -11.27 0.02
N LEU A 293 -6.73 -12.36 0.79
CA LEU A 293 -7.68 -13.46 0.57
C LEU A 293 -9.13 -13.06 0.81
N GLY A 294 -9.38 -12.27 1.86
CA GLY A 294 -10.73 -11.80 2.17
C GLY A 294 -11.31 -10.80 1.17
N GLU A 295 -10.48 -10.18 0.33
CA GLU A 295 -10.94 -9.14 -0.59
C GLU A 295 -11.67 -9.67 -1.83
N ARG A 296 -11.30 -10.86 -2.34
CA ARG A 296 -11.94 -11.46 -3.51
C ARG A 296 -12.05 -12.98 -3.36
N PRO A 297 -13.23 -13.58 -3.57
CA PRO A 297 -13.40 -15.04 -3.56
C PRO A 297 -12.45 -15.79 -4.51
N ALA A 298 -12.10 -15.17 -5.65
CA ALA A 298 -11.16 -15.74 -6.61
C ALA A 298 -9.75 -15.94 -6.02
N ASN A 299 -9.33 -15.09 -5.07
CA ASN A 299 -8.03 -15.24 -4.39
C ASN A 299 -8.02 -16.53 -3.54
N VAL A 300 -9.13 -16.84 -2.87
CA VAL A 300 -9.30 -18.09 -2.12
C VAL A 300 -9.26 -19.30 -3.06
N GLY A 301 -9.96 -19.24 -4.19
CA GLY A 301 -9.96 -20.31 -5.20
C GLY A 301 -8.55 -20.60 -5.75
N PHE A 302 -7.76 -19.56 -6.00
CA PHE A 302 -6.36 -19.69 -6.40
C PHE A 302 -5.53 -20.43 -5.34
N VAL A 303 -5.63 -20.02 -4.07
CA VAL A 303 -4.85 -20.65 -2.97
C VAL A 303 -5.20 -22.12 -2.83
N VAL A 304 -6.48 -22.48 -2.86
CA VAL A 304 -6.92 -23.89 -2.81
C VAL A 304 -6.33 -24.68 -3.98
N GLY A 305 -6.36 -24.12 -5.20
CA GLY A 305 -5.75 -24.74 -6.37
C GLY A 305 -4.23 -24.94 -6.24
N SER A 306 -3.50 -23.96 -5.69
CA SER A 306 -2.06 -24.05 -5.45
C SER A 306 -1.72 -25.12 -4.40
N ILE A 307 -2.46 -25.19 -3.29
CA ILE A 307 -2.25 -26.20 -2.24
C ILE A 307 -2.47 -27.62 -2.77
N LEU A 308 -3.49 -27.83 -3.62
CA LEU A 308 -3.75 -29.13 -4.22
C LEU A 308 -2.63 -29.55 -5.18
N LYS A 309 -2.04 -28.62 -5.93
CA LYS A 309 -0.89 -28.88 -6.83
C LYS A 309 0.40 -29.17 -6.07
N ASP A 310 0.64 -28.51 -4.94
CA ASP A 310 1.82 -28.75 -4.10
C ASP A 310 1.75 -30.10 -3.36
N LYS A 311 0.55 -30.65 -3.09
CA LYS A 311 0.37 -32.00 -2.50
C LYS A 311 0.48 -33.14 -3.52
N SER A 312 0.41 -32.84 -4.81
CA SER A 312 0.54 -33.82 -5.91
C SER A 312 1.98 -34.00 -6.40
N LYS A 313 2.95 -33.38 -5.73
CA LYS A 313 4.39 -33.52 -5.95
C LYS A 313 5.05 -34.06 -4.69
#